data_AF-A0A9X2XVQ9-F1
#
_entry.id   AF-A0A9X2XVQ9-F1
#
_cell.length_a   1.000
_cell.length_b   1.000
_cell.length_c   1.000
_cell.angle_alpha   90.00
_cell.angle_beta   90.00
_cell.angle_gamma   90.00
#
_symmetry.space_group_name_H-M   'P 1'
#
loop_
_entity.id
_entity.type
_entity.pdbx_description
1 polymer ?
#
loop_
_entity_poly.entity_id
_entity_poly.type
_entity_poly.pdbx_seq_one_letter_code
_entity_poly.pdbx_strand_id
1 'polypeptide(L)'
;MPYYRIVIWTSRRREPYTGIRQIENYNVDAVQHIMRVKAEETYRRDLIDVEVQMISKTSTAVRKYFEASKKKREAKKWPEDKPFVPALRRRDYFNR
;
A
#
# COMPACT_ATOMS: atom_id res chain seq x y z
N MET A 1 -15.40 9.58 -2.26
CA MET A 1 -14.01 9.06 -2.10
C MET A 1 -13.30 8.99 -3.44
N PRO A 2 -12.36 9.93 -3.67
CA PRO A 2 -11.47 9.94 -4.83
C PRO A 2 -10.36 8.89 -4.73
N TYR A 3 -9.84 8.51 -5.90
CA TYR A 3 -8.69 7.63 -6.05
C TYR A 3 -7.53 8.43 -6.61
N TYR A 4 -6.33 8.14 -6.13
CA TYR A 4 -5.11 8.79 -6.54
C TYR A 4 -4.11 7.74 -7.02
N ARG A 5 -3.48 8.00 -8.16
CA ARG A 5 -2.22 7.37 -8.52
C ARG A 5 -1.09 8.20 -7.98
N ILE A 6 -0.21 7.53 -7.25
CA ILE A 6 0.97 8.11 -6.65
C ILE A 6 2.16 7.49 -7.37
N VAL A 7 3.04 8.34 -7.87
CA VAL A 7 4.32 7.98 -8.47
C VAL A 7 5.40 8.61 -7.62
N ILE A 8 6.35 7.81 -7.15
CA ILE A 8 7.48 8.29 -6.33
C ILE A 8 8.77 7.90 -7.04
N TRP A 9 9.56 8.92 -7.38
CA TRP A 9 10.87 8.77 -7.99
C TRP A 9 11.94 8.81 -6.92
N THR A 10 12.81 7.80 -6.93
CA THR A 10 13.92 7.69 -5.96
C THR A 10 15.22 7.42 -6.69
N SER A 11 16.32 8.01 -6.23
CA SER A 11 17.66 7.80 -6.81
C SER A 11 18.14 6.35 -6.76
N ARG A 12 17.67 5.57 -5.78
CA ARG A 12 18.09 4.17 -5.58
C ARG A 12 17.52 3.18 -6.59
N ARG A 13 16.47 3.53 -7.32
CA ARG A 13 15.77 2.59 -8.21
C ARG A 13 15.72 3.12 -9.63
N ARG A 14 15.84 2.20 -10.58
CA ARG A 14 15.68 2.49 -12.00
C ARG A 14 14.23 2.77 -12.39
N GLU A 15 13.27 2.25 -11.62
CA GLU A 15 11.84 2.41 -11.86
C GLU A 15 11.16 3.08 -10.66
N PRO A 16 10.15 3.94 -10.89
CA PRO A 16 9.44 4.63 -9.83
C PRO A 16 8.54 3.67 -9.06
N TYR A 17 8.31 3.98 -7.79
CA TYR A 17 7.24 3.34 -7.05
C TYR A 17 5.91 3.87 -7.57
N THR A 18 5.02 2.97 -7.98
CA THR A 18 3.69 3.34 -8.45
C THR A 18 2.63 2.62 -7.64
N GLY A 19 1.54 3.32 -7.31
CA GLY A 19 0.45 2.72 -6.58
C GLY A 19 -0.82 3.55 -6.64
N ILE A 20 -1.95 2.86 -6.52
CA ILE A 20 -3.25 3.50 -6.34
C ILE A 20 -3.59 3.51 -4.85
N ARG A 21 -4.12 4.65 -4.38
CA ARG A 21 -4.60 4.84 -3.02
C ARG A 21 -5.96 5.55 -3.03
N GLN A 22 -6.81 5.13 -2.11
CA GLN A 22 -8.05 5.82 -1.78
C GLN A 22 -7.75 6.78 -0.63
N ILE A 23 -8.06 8.07 -0.81
CA ILE A 23 -7.76 9.12 0.17
C ILE A 23 -8.98 10.00 0.30
N GLU A 24 -9.42 10.25 1.53
CA GLU A 24 -10.63 11.05 1.84
C GLU A 24 -10.37 12.55 1.78
N ASN A 25 -9.75 13.02 0.71
CA ASN A 25 -9.56 14.43 0.46
C ASN A 25 -9.75 14.69 -1.03
N TYR A 26 -10.54 15.69 -1.41
CA TYR A 26 -10.80 16.06 -2.80
C TYR A 26 -9.81 17.11 -3.33
N ASN A 27 -9.10 17.81 -2.45
CA ASN A 27 -8.08 18.77 -2.85
C ASN A 27 -6.79 18.01 -3.19
N VAL A 28 -6.42 18.00 -4.48
CA VAL A 28 -5.23 17.30 -4.97
C VAL A 28 -3.94 17.88 -4.40
N ASP A 29 -3.87 19.20 -4.17
CA ASP A 29 -2.68 19.86 -3.64
C ASP A 29 -2.43 19.47 -2.18
N ALA A 30 -3.50 19.33 -1.40
CA ALA A 30 -3.41 18.82 -0.03
C ALA A 30 -2.90 17.37 -0.01
N VAL A 31 -3.39 16.53 -0.92
CA VAL A 31 -2.93 15.14 -1.04
C VAL A 31 -1.47 15.07 -1.50
N GLN A 32 -1.10 15.89 -2.48
CA GLN A 32 0.27 16.04 -2.96
C GLN A 32 1.22 16.40 -1.81
N HIS A 33 0.85 17.39 -0.98
CA HIS A 33 1.65 17.78 0.18
C HIS A 33 1.78 16.63 1.20
N ILE A 34 0.67 15.98 1.56
CA ILE A 34 0.68 14.83 2.48
C ILE A 34 1.59 13.71 1.97
N MET A 35 1.53 13.39 0.68
CA MET A 35 2.34 12.32 0.09
C MET A 35 3.81 12.71 -0.01
N ARG A 36 4.10 13.97 -0.31
CA ARG A 36 5.46 14.50 -0.31
C ARG A 36 6.10 14.39 1.07
N VAL A 37 5.44 14.87 2.13
CA VAL A 37 5.96 14.80 3.50
C VAL A 37 6.26 13.34 3.90
N LYS A 38 5.34 12.42 3.63
CA LYS A 38 5.55 10.99 3.90
C LYS A 38 6.70 10.38 3.10
N ALA A 39 6.85 10.79 1.83
CA ALA A 39 7.94 10.32 0.99
C ALA A 39 9.30 10.87 1.47
N GLU A 40 9.35 12.13 1.89
CA GLU A 40 10.54 12.76 2.47
C GLU A 40 10.96 12.06 3.78
N GLU A 41 10.02 11.71 4.65
CA GLU A 41 10.30 10.94 5.87
C GLU A 41 10.85 9.54 5.58
N THR A 42 10.28 8.88 4.57
CA THR A 42 10.60 7.48 4.24
C THR A 42 11.92 7.35 3.46
N TYR A 43 12.12 8.19 2.44
CA TYR A 43 13.23 8.10 1.49
C TYR A 43 14.32 9.15 1.73
N ARG A 44 14.05 10.20 2.52
CA ARG A 44 15.01 11.22 2.94
C ARG A 44 15.77 11.81 1.75
N ARG A 45 17.08 11.55 1.68
CA ARG A 45 18.00 12.08 0.66
C ARG A 45 17.84 11.41 -0.70
N ASP A 46 17.15 10.27 -0.76
CA ASP A 46 16.98 9.52 -2.00
C ASP A 46 15.73 9.93 -2.77
N LEU A 47 14.90 10.81 -2.21
CA LEU A 47 13.71 11.30 -2.88
C LEU A 47 14.09 12.26 -4.01
N ILE A 48 13.60 11.99 -5.22
CA ILE A 48 13.73 12.89 -6.36
C ILE A 48 12.45 13.71 -6.49
N ASP A 49 11.32 13.02 -6.64
CA ASP A 49 10.04 13.67 -6.88
C ASP A 49 8.86 12.77 -6.49
N VAL A 50 7.70 13.40 -6.27
CA VAL A 50 6.42 12.75 -6.01
C VAL A 50 5.38 13.36 -6.93
N GLU A 51 4.64 12.52 -7.64
CA GLU A 51 3.52 12.95 -8.48
C GLU A 51 2.23 12.29 -7.97
N VAL A 52 1.20 13.11 -7.79
CA VAL A 52 -0.14 12.66 -7.43
C VAL A 52 -1.12 13.06 -8.52
N GLN A 53 -1.82 12.07 -9.06
CA GLN A 53 -2.86 12.27 -10.06
C GLN A 53 -4.18 11.70 -9.55
N MET A 54 -5.24 12.52 -9.54
CA MET A 54 -6.59 12.03 -9.27
C MET A 54 -7.10 11.21 -10.46
N ILE A 55 -7.67 10.04 -10.20
CA ILE A 55 -8.18 9.12 -11.23
C ILE A 55 -9.68 8.87 -11.03
N SER A 56 -10.41 8.78 -12.13
CA SER A 56 -11.81 8.38 -12.14
C SER A 56 -12.01 6.94 -11.66
N LYS A 57 -13.12 6.69 -10.96
CA LYS A 57 -13.49 5.34 -10.50
C LYS A 57 -13.67 4.34 -11.64
N THR A 58 -14.05 4.84 -12.81
CA THR A 58 -14.31 4.04 -14.01
C THR A 58 -13.03 3.62 -14.73
N SER A 59 -11.88 4.20 -14.38
CA SER A 59 -10.59 3.84 -14.96
C SER A 59 -10.27 2.34 -14.75
N THR A 60 -9.73 1.72 -15.78
CA THR A 60 -9.30 0.31 -15.77
C THR A 60 -8.29 0.03 -14.65
N ALA A 61 -7.43 1.01 -14.35
CA ALA A 61 -6.43 0.90 -13.29
C ALA A 61 -7.07 0.78 -11.90
N VAL A 62 -8.13 1.58 -11.64
CA VAL A 62 -8.88 1.54 -10.38
C VAL A 62 -9.66 0.24 -10.26
N ARG A 63 -10.28 -0.25 -11.35
CA ARG A 63 -10.97 -1.55 -11.37
C ARG A 63 -10.04 -2.71 -11.02
N LYS A 64 -8.86 -2.76 -11.65
CA LYS A 64 -7.82 -3.76 -11.33
C LYS A 64 -7.37 -3.68 -9.87
N TYR A 65 -7.23 -2.47 -9.33
CA TYR A 65 -6.90 -2.27 -7.92
C TYR A 65 -7.96 -2.85 -6.98
N PHE A 66 -9.24 -2.67 -7.30
CA PHE A 66 -10.34 -3.27 -6.53
C PHE A 66 -10.35 -4.79 -6.58
N GLU A 67 -10.21 -5.38 -7.77
CA GLU A 67 -10.16 -6.83 -7.94
C GLU A 67 -9.01 -7.44 -7.16
N ALA A 68 -7.82 -6.84 -7.23
CA ALA A 68 -6.66 -7.27 -6.45
C ALA A 68 -6.90 -7.15 -4.94
N SER A 69 -7.56 -6.06 -4.50
CA SER A 69 -7.90 -5.86 -3.09
C SER A 69 -8.93 -6.87 -2.59
N LYS A 70 -9.91 -7.24 -3.41
CA LYS A 70 -10.92 -8.26 -3.10
C LYS A 70 -10.27 -9.65 -2.98
N LYS A 71 -9.44 -10.03 -3.95
CA LYS A 71 -8.67 -11.29 -3.92
C LYS A 71 -7.81 -11.41 -2.66
N LYS A 72 -7.15 -10.32 -2.25
CA LYS A 72 -6.35 -10.29 -1.00
C LYS A 72 -7.20 -10.48 0.26
N ARG A 73 -8.44 -9.98 0.29
CA ARG A 73 -9.36 -10.19 1.42
C ARG A 73 -9.85 -11.63 1.47
N GLU A 74 -10.20 -12.20 0.32
CA GLU A 74 -10.62 -13.61 0.19
C GLU A 74 -9.50 -14.56 0.61
N ALA A 75 -8.26 -14.33 0.15
CA ALA A 75 -7.10 -15.12 0.53
C ALA A 75 -6.75 -15.03 2.03
N LYS A 76 -7.13 -13.95 2.71
CA LYS A 76 -6.96 -13.78 4.16
C LYS A 76 -8.10 -14.40 4.97
N LYS A 77 -9.21 -14.78 4.34
CA LYS A 77 -10.29 -15.47 5.04
C LYS A 77 -9.73 -16.81 5.49
N TRP A 78 -9.72 -17.04 6.80
CA TRP A 78 -9.31 -18.33 7.35
C TRP A 78 -10.20 -19.42 6.74
N PRO A 79 -9.62 -20.51 6.20
CA PRO A 79 -10.42 -21.63 5.71
C PRO A 79 -11.20 -22.23 6.88
N GLU A 80 -12.52 -22.32 6.72
CA GLU A 80 -13.46 -22.76 7.77
C GLU A 80 -13.20 -24.21 8.20
N ASP A 81 -12.56 -25.02 7.33
CA ASP A 81 -12.27 -26.45 7.55
C ASP A 81 -10.92 -26.74 8.22
N LYS A 82 -10.12 -25.73 8.62
CA LYS A 82 -8.85 -26.03 9.31
C LYS A 82 -9.10 -26.36 10.78
N PRO A 83 -8.73 -27.57 11.27
CA PRO A 83 -8.82 -27.88 12.69
C PRO A 83 -7.97 -26.87 13.47
N PHE A 84 -8.51 -26.35 14.57
CA PHE A 84 -7.77 -25.49 15.49
C PHE A 84 -6.58 -26.28 16.04
N VAL A 85 -5.37 -25.90 15.63
CA VAL A 85 -4.13 -26.43 16.24
C VAL A 85 -3.71 -25.39 17.29
N PRO A 86 -3.83 -25.69 18.60
CA PRO A 86 -3.33 -24.80 19.63
C PRO A 86 -1.84 -24.56 19.39
N ALA A 87 -1.40 -23.30 19.40
CA ALA A 87 0.01 -22.99 19.28
C ALA A 87 0.77 -23.72 20.39
N LEU A 88 1.55 -24.75 20.04
CA LEU A 88 2.48 -25.37 20.97
C LEU A 88 3.40 -24.25 21.45
N ARG A 89 3.23 -23.87 22.72
CA ARG A 89 4.11 -22.91 23.38
C ARG A 89 5.51 -23.50 23.28
N ARG A 90 6.42 -22.85 22.53
CA ARG A 90 7.86 -23.12 22.59
C ARG A 90 8.36 -22.78 24.00
N ARG A 91 8.15 -23.70 24.93
CA ARG A 91 9.00 -23.83 26.12
C ARG A 91 10.08 -24.84 25.76
N ASP A 92 11.25 -24.65 26.37
CA ASP A 92 12.33 -25.64 26.47
C ASP A 92 13.38 -25.64 25.35
N TYR A 93 14.18 -24.56 25.23
CA TYR A 93 15.57 -24.64 24.74
C TYR A 93 16.49 -23.57 25.38
N PHE A 94 16.32 -23.28 26.66
CA PHE A 94 17.32 -22.53 27.44
C PHE A 94 17.65 -23.31 28.70
N ASN A 95 18.56 -24.29 28.56
CA ASN A 95 19.36 -24.85 29.64
C ASN A 95 20.63 -25.43 29.00
N ARG A 96 21.66 -24.58 28.90
CA ARG A 96 23.08 -24.95 28.90
C ARG A 96 23.87 -23.76 29.43
#